data_AF-A0A3S1BT23-F1
#
_entry.id   AF-A0A3S1BT23-F1
#
_cell.length_a   1.000
_cell.length_b   1.000
_cell.length_c   1.000
_cell.angle_alpha   90.00
_cell.angle_beta   90.00
_cell.angle_gamma   90.00
#
_symmetry.space_group_name_H-M   'P 1'
#
loop_
_entity.id
_entity.type
_entity.pdbx_description
1 polymer ?
#
loop_
_entity_poly.entity_id
_entity_poly.type
_entity_poly.pdbx_seq_one_letter_code
_entity_poly.pdbx_strand_id
1 'polypeptide(L)'
;LEDGIAEDGDTGADLIPPRDFDMAKFYRGRQFFRDNLFSCCISMFYALILGLCFPDFLKTLIFTNNSETPRKAHKRYISTFKHIASWHYGDVWKEGSEAQKSILAVRKMHEKIRSEMAKNGCDHYLSQYNMVLVQSAFFAFPLMNTQQFGIQCSNASLDDYVYFWYGIGHLLGIDAKYNVCSRGMAQAKYFCENIRDEVVIPNLKNPSEDFYKMSNAIIVGWNRYLHNTVSVPYVIAFFLKLTNGESKRLGFVDMIRSIFWRLIFAAVRNMLSFKKFFNVAIERQFGLSFSK
;
A
#
# COMPACT_ATOMS: atom_id res chain seq x y z
N LEU A 1 -19.41 4.61 4.42
CA LEU A 1 -18.08 4.25 4.95
C LEU A 1 -18.05 4.43 6.46
N GLU A 2 -18.64 5.50 7.02
CA GLU A 2 -18.76 5.69 8.47
C GLU A 2 -19.48 4.53 9.18
N ASP A 3 -20.55 4.02 8.57
CA ASP A 3 -21.26 2.83 9.03
C ASP A 3 -20.37 1.57 9.04
N GLY A 4 -19.36 1.50 8.17
CA GLY A 4 -18.37 0.43 8.14
C GLY A 4 -17.37 0.46 9.30
N ILE A 5 -17.42 1.44 10.20
CA ILE A 5 -16.63 1.45 11.44
C ILE A 5 -17.16 0.36 12.40
N ALA A 6 -18.48 0.19 12.46
CA ALA A 6 -19.10 -0.77 13.37
C ALA A 6 -19.02 -2.23 12.87
N GLU A 7 -18.68 -2.43 11.60
CA GLU A 7 -18.70 -3.73 10.93
C GLU A 7 -17.33 -4.43 10.94
N ASP A 8 -17.33 -5.73 11.18
CA ASP A 8 -16.11 -6.54 11.12
C ASP A 8 -15.47 -6.48 9.73
N GLY A 9 -14.16 -6.24 9.67
CA GLY A 9 -13.45 -6.05 8.40
C GLY A 9 -13.29 -7.29 7.53
N ASP A 10 -13.76 -8.45 7.98
CA ASP A 10 -13.87 -9.67 7.16
C ASP A 10 -15.28 -10.21 7.26
N THR A 11 -16.01 -10.20 6.15
CA THR A 11 -17.40 -10.70 6.05
C THR A 11 -17.52 -12.22 6.16
N GLY A 12 -16.41 -12.97 6.18
CA GLY A 12 -16.43 -14.43 6.12
C GLY A 12 -16.76 -14.99 4.73
N ALA A 13 -16.85 -14.14 3.70
CA ALA A 13 -17.22 -14.55 2.35
C ALA A 13 -16.29 -15.63 1.76
N ASP A 14 -16.87 -16.51 0.94
CA ASP A 14 -16.13 -17.53 0.20
C ASP A 14 -15.15 -16.91 -0.80
N LEU A 15 -14.07 -17.64 -1.11
CA LEU A 15 -13.04 -17.21 -2.05
C LEU A 15 -13.43 -17.45 -3.52
N ILE A 16 -14.64 -17.05 -3.88
CA ILE A 16 -15.15 -17.09 -5.25
C ILE A 16 -15.23 -15.68 -5.83
N PRO A 17 -15.08 -15.52 -7.16
CA PRO A 17 -15.27 -14.23 -7.80
C PRO A 17 -16.66 -13.65 -7.51
N PRO A 18 -16.78 -12.32 -7.36
CA PRO A 18 -18.07 -11.64 -7.38
C PRO A 18 -18.90 -11.99 -8.63
N ARG A 19 -20.21 -11.75 -8.55
CA ARG A 19 -21.08 -11.88 -9.72
C ARG A 19 -20.63 -10.93 -10.83
N ASP A 20 -20.62 -11.41 -12.07
CA ASP A 20 -20.24 -10.66 -13.26
C ASP A 20 -18.80 -10.09 -13.20
N PHE A 21 -17.90 -10.79 -12.50
CA PHE A 21 -16.51 -10.40 -12.35
C PHE A 21 -15.72 -10.56 -13.66
N ASP A 22 -15.09 -9.49 -14.12
CA ASP A 22 -14.25 -9.46 -15.32
C ASP A 22 -12.85 -10.00 -15.00
N MET A 23 -12.68 -11.31 -15.17
CA MET A 23 -11.41 -12.00 -14.95
C MET A 23 -10.29 -11.42 -15.83
N ALA A 24 -10.57 -11.07 -17.08
CA ALA A 24 -9.57 -10.53 -17.99
C ALA A 24 -9.05 -9.17 -17.50
N LYS A 25 -9.95 -8.31 -17.01
CA LYS A 25 -9.61 -7.02 -16.40
C LYS A 25 -8.76 -7.19 -15.14
N PHE A 26 -9.14 -8.11 -14.27
CA PHE A 26 -8.37 -8.45 -13.08
C PHE A 26 -6.93 -8.89 -13.43
N TYR A 27 -6.76 -9.77 -14.42
CA TYR A 27 -5.44 -10.22 -14.86
C TYR A 27 -4.60 -9.12 -15.52
N ARG A 28 -5.21 -8.19 -16.27
CA ARG A 28 -4.49 -7.00 -16.78
C ARG A 28 -4.03 -6.09 -15.63
N GLY A 29 -4.80 -5.97 -14.56
CA GLY A 29 -4.38 -5.25 -13.35
C GLY A 29 -3.15 -5.87 -12.68
N ARG A 30 -3.03 -7.20 -12.65
CA ARG A 30 -1.81 -7.89 -12.21
C ARG A 30 -0.60 -7.53 -13.07
N GLN A 31 -0.78 -7.47 -14.39
CA GLN A 31 0.26 -7.11 -15.34
C GLN A 31 0.73 -5.65 -15.14
N PHE A 32 -0.16 -4.72 -14.81
CA PHE A 32 0.22 -3.33 -14.47
C PHE A 32 1.25 -3.29 -13.33
N PHE A 33 1.03 -4.05 -12.26
CA PHE A 33 1.96 -4.09 -11.12
C PHE A 33 3.32 -4.63 -11.54
N ARG A 34 3.35 -5.75 -12.28
CA ARG A 34 4.60 -6.33 -12.79
C ARG A 34 5.37 -5.36 -13.68
N ASP A 35 4.67 -4.69 -14.59
CA ASP A 35 5.28 -3.70 -15.49
C ASP A 35 5.80 -2.48 -14.74
N ASN A 36 5.30 -2.19 -13.54
CA ASN A 36 5.67 -1.04 -12.72
C ASN A 36 6.18 -1.44 -11.34
N LEU A 37 6.77 -2.64 -11.19
CA LEU A 37 7.05 -3.27 -9.90
C LEU A 37 7.83 -2.34 -8.95
N PHE A 38 8.94 -1.77 -9.42
CA PHE A 38 9.74 -0.84 -8.61
C PHE A 38 8.93 0.36 -8.13
N SER A 39 8.23 1.02 -9.06
CA SER A 39 7.42 2.21 -8.76
C SER A 39 6.28 1.90 -7.81
N CYS A 40 5.62 0.75 -7.98
CA CYS A 40 4.57 0.29 -7.06
C CYS A 40 5.17 0.02 -5.67
N CYS A 41 6.27 -0.71 -5.58
CA CYS A 41 6.94 -1.00 -4.30
C CYS A 41 7.33 0.25 -3.51
N ILE A 42 8.01 1.21 -4.14
CA ILE A 42 8.43 2.44 -3.47
C ILE A 42 7.24 3.35 -3.12
N SER A 43 6.19 3.34 -3.95
CA SER A 43 4.95 4.05 -3.64
C SER A 43 4.23 3.48 -2.40
N MET A 44 4.14 2.14 -2.30
CA MET A 44 3.58 1.46 -1.12
C MET A 44 4.42 1.70 0.12
N PHE A 45 5.75 1.78 -0.03
CA PHE A 45 6.65 2.14 1.05
C PHE A 45 6.41 3.56 1.57
N TYR A 46 6.23 4.54 0.68
CA TYR A 46 5.91 5.92 1.10
C TYR A 46 4.51 6.00 1.70
N ALA A 47 3.53 5.30 1.11
CA ALA A 47 2.17 5.22 1.63
C ALA A 47 2.11 4.62 3.04
N LEU A 48 2.94 3.60 3.32
CA LEU A 48 3.08 3.02 4.67
C LEU A 48 3.55 4.06 5.69
N ILE A 49 4.61 4.83 5.37
CA ILE A 49 5.12 5.88 6.28
C ILE A 49 4.05 6.92 6.56
N LEU A 50 3.39 7.42 5.50
CA LEU A 50 2.37 8.45 5.62
C LEU A 50 1.11 7.92 6.32
N GLY A 51 0.76 6.65 6.09
CA GLY A 51 -0.36 5.98 6.72
C GLY A 51 -0.25 5.87 8.25
N LEU A 52 0.96 5.96 8.82
CA LEU A 52 1.14 6.04 10.27
C LEU A 52 0.48 7.28 10.89
N CYS A 53 0.04 8.26 10.10
CA CYS A 53 -0.74 9.38 10.58
C CYS A 53 -2.19 9.00 10.95
N PHE A 54 -2.69 7.84 10.50
CA PHE A 54 -4.00 7.32 10.88
C PHE A 54 -3.93 6.67 12.28
N PRO A 55 -4.68 7.18 13.28
CA PRO A 55 -4.58 6.70 14.66
C PRO A 55 -4.84 5.19 14.82
N ASP A 56 -5.91 4.67 14.21
CA ASP A 56 -6.28 3.25 14.35
C ASP A 56 -5.24 2.33 13.71
N PHE A 57 -4.70 2.73 12.56
CA PHE A 57 -3.64 1.99 11.89
C PHE A 57 -2.36 1.98 12.74
N LEU A 58 -1.94 3.14 13.24
CA LEU A 58 -0.76 3.27 14.09
C LEU A 58 -0.92 2.46 15.38
N LYS A 59 -2.07 2.58 16.05
CA LYS A 59 -2.38 1.84 17.28
C LYS A 59 -2.37 0.32 17.06
N THR A 60 -2.89 -0.16 15.94
CA THR A 60 -2.81 -1.58 15.55
C THR A 60 -1.35 -2.04 15.42
N LEU A 61 -0.50 -1.25 14.75
CA LEU A 61 0.91 -1.60 14.58
C LEU A 61 1.68 -1.59 15.91
N ILE A 62 1.38 -0.66 16.79
CA ILE A 62 1.96 -0.60 18.15
C ILE A 62 1.51 -1.82 18.96
N PHE A 63 0.21 -2.13 18.96
CA PHE A 63 -0.37 -3.27 19.68
C PHE A 63 0.32 -4.58 19.32
N THR A 64 0.52 -4.83 18.02
CA THR A 64 1.18 -6.07 17.56
C THR A 64 2.66 -6.19 17.95
N ASN A 65 3.31 -5.09 18.34
CA ASN A 65 4.72 -5.03 18.77
C ASN A 65 5.71 -5.79 17.84
N ASN A 66 5.43 -5.70 16.53
CA ASN A 66 6.15 -6.40 15.46
C ASN A 66 6.90 -5.43 14.54
N SER A 67 7.02 -4.17 14.93
CA SER A 67 7.57 -3.08 14.10
C SER A 67 8.19 -1.93 14.89
N GLU A 68 8.38 -2.10 16.19
CA GLU A 68 8.93 -1.10 17.11
C GLU A 68 10.46 -0.97 17.02
N THR A 69 11.14 -1.96 16.42
CA THR A 69 12.58 -1.91 16.14
C THR A 69 12.87 -2.02 14.64
N PRO A 70 14.00 -1.49 14.14
CA PRO A 70 14.35 -1.57 12.73
C PRO A 70 14.37 -2.99 12.15
N ARG A 71 14.89 -3.96 12.91
CA ARG A 71 14.94 -5.37 12.50
C ARG A 71 13.54 -5.98 12.38
N LYS A 72 12.67 -5.74 13.36
CA LYS A 72 11.29 -6.24 13.35
C LYS A 72 10.48 -5.60 12.23
N ALA A 73 10.56 -4.27 12.09
CA ALA A 73 9.93 -3.55 11.01
C ALA A 73 10.35 -4.11 9.64
N HIS A 74 11.66 -4.24 9.38
CA HIS A 74 12.14 -4.81 8.12
C HIS A 74 11.57 -6.21 7.86
N LYS A 75 11.61 -7.11 8.86
CA LYS A 75 11.04 -8.47 8.73
C LYS A 75 9.54 -8.43 8.41
N ARG A 76 8.78 -7.59 9.12
CA ARG A 76 7.33 -7.44 8.91
C ARG A 76 7.01 -7.00 7.49
N TYR A 77 7.63 -5.91 7.02
CA TYR A 77 7.27 -5.34 5.73
C TYR A 77 7.78 -6.15 4.54
N ILE A 78 8.85 -6.92 4.70
CA ILE A 78 9.22 -7.97 3.73
C ILE A 78 8.16 -9.08 3.69
N SER A 79 7.60 -9.48 4.84
CA SER A 79 6.49 -10.44 4.88
C SER A 79 5.26 -9.90 4.15
N THR A 80 4.89 -8.64 4.41
CA THR A 80 3.78 -7.97 3.71
C THR A 80 4.03 -7.91 2.20
N PHE A 81 5.23 -7.52 1.77
CA PHE A 81 5.59 -7.51 0.35
C PHE A 81 5.44 -8.89 -0.30
N LYS A 82 5.84 -9.96 0.38
CA LYS A 82 5.67 -11.34 -0.14
C LYS A 82 4.20 -11.70 -0.37
N HIS A 83 3.30 -11.31 0.54
CA HIS A 83 1.86 -11.51 0.33
C HIS A 83 1.35 -10.75 -0.89
N ILE A 84 1.69 -9.46 -1.00
CA ILE A 84 1.29 -8.61 -2.13
C ILE A 84 1.84 -9.16 -3.45
N ALA A 85 3.12 -9.51 -3.49
CA ALA A 85 3.74 -10.10 -4.67
C ALA A 85 3.08 -11.42 -5.05
N SER A 86 2.74 -12.28 -4.07
CA SER A 86 2.00 -13.52 -4.32
C SER A 86 0.64 -13.27 -4.98
N TRP A 87 -0.10 -12.26 -4.55
CA TRP A 87 -1.41 -11.91 -5.14
C TRP A 87 -1.31 -11.37 -6.58
N HIS A 88 -0.23 -10.67 -6.91
CA HIS A 88 0.00 -10.16 -8.26
C HIS A 88 0.64 -11.19 -9.19
N TYR A 89 1.54 -12.04 -8.70
CA TYR A 89 2.30 -12.98 -9.52
C TYR A 89 1.65 -14.37 -9.61
N GLY A 90 0.83 -14.74 -8.63
CA GLY A 90 0.05 -15.97 -8.61
C GLY A 90 -1.42 -15.76 -8.97
N ASP A 91 -2.16 -16.86 -9.07
CA ASP A 91 -3.60 -16.85 -9.34
C ASP A 91 -4.39 -17.03 -8.03
N VAL A 92 -4.96 -15.94 -7.52
CA VAL A 92 -5.72 -15.93 -6.26
C VAL A 92 -7.06 -16.67 -6.35
N TRP A 93 -7.56 -16.91 -7.56
CA TRP A 93 -8.84 -17.60 -7.79
C TRP A 93 -8.68 -19.11 -7.92
N LYS A 94 -7.46 -19.58 -8.21
CA LYS A 94 -7.16 -21.01 -8.28
C LYS A 94 -7.11 -21.63 -6.89
N GLU A 95 -7.99 -22.59 -6.65
CA GLU A 95 -8.04 -23.33 -5.40
C GLU A 95 -6.70 -23.99 -5.07
N GLY A 96 -6.25 -23.81 -3.83
CA GLY A 96 -5.00 -24.38 -3.33
C GLY A 96 -3.72 -23.74 -3.86
N SER A 97 -3.83 -22.65 -4.65
CA SER A 97 -2.65 -21.89 -5.09
C SER A 97 -1.96 -21.20 -3.92
N GLU A 98 -0.67 -20.92 -4.06
CA GLU A 98 0.08 -20.15 -3.04
C GLU A 98 -0.48 -18.74 -2.85
N ALA A 99 -1.10 -18.16 -3.88
CA ALA A 99 -1.75 -16.85 -3.81
C ALA A 99 -3.04 -16.90 -2.99
N GLN A 100 -3.87 -17.94 -3.19
CA GLN A 100 -5.08 -18.14 -2.40
C GLN A 100 -4.76 -18.48 -0.93
N LYS A 101 -3.76 -19.34 -0.70
CA LYS A 101 -3.25 -19.63 0.66
C LYS A 101 -2.74 -18.36 1.36
N SER A 102 -2.08 -17.47 0.62
CA SER A 102 -1.64 -16.16 1.10
C SER A 102 -2.82 -15.29 1.56
N ILE A 103 -3.91 -15.22 0.77
CA ILE A 103 -5.15 -14.52 1.17
C ILE A 103 -5.72 -15.08 2.48
N LEU A 104 -5.89 -16.41 2.57
CA LEU A 104 -6.40 -17.07 3.77
C LEU A 104 -5.52 -16.81 4.99
N ALA A 105 -4.19 -16.81 4.83
CA ALA A 105 -3.26 -16.52 5.91
C ALA A 105 -3.42 -15.09 6.42
N VAL A 106 -3.62 -14.11 5.53
CA VAL A 106 -3.83 -12.71 5.91
C VAL A 106 -5.19 -12.52 6.59
N ARG A 107 -6.28 -13.13 6.09
CA ARG A 107 -7.59 -13.13 6.76
C ARG A 107 -7.51 -13.65 8.19
N LYS A 108 -6.88 -14.81 8.39
CA LYS A 108 -6.64 -15.40 9.72
C LYS A 108 -5.81 -14.50 10.63
N MET A 109 -4.80 -13.81 10.08
CA MET A 109 -3.99 -12.87 10.83
C MET A 109 -4.81 -11.66 11.29
N HIS A 110 -5.62 -11.06 10.40
CA HIS A 110 -6.47 -9.94 10.74
C HIS A 110 -7.53 -10.32 11.78
N GLU A 111 -8.18 -11.48 11.62
CA GLU A 111 -9.15 -11.98 12.60
C GLU A 111 -8.50 -12.21 13.97
N LYS A 112 -7.31 -12.83 14.00
CA LYS A 112 -6.56 -13.00 15.24
C LYS A 112 -6.30 -11.66 15.94
N ILE A 113 -5.80 -10.67 15.22
CA ILE A 113 -5.51 -9.35 15.80
C ILE A 113 -6.79 -8.65 16.25
N ARG A 114 -7.87 -8.71 15.47
CA ARG A 114 -9.18 -8.17 15.86
C ARG A 114 -9.66 -8.77 17.18
N SER A 115 -9.68 -10.10 17.26
CA SER A 115 -10.02 -10.86 18.46
C SER A 115 -9.13 -10.51 19.67
N GLU A 116 -7.82 -10.36 19.47
CA GLU A 116 -6.89 -9.98 20.54
C GLU A 116 -7.11 -8.53 21.00
N MET A 117 -7.36 -7.59 20.10
CA MET A 117 -7.61 -6.19 20.44
C MET A 117 -8.94 -6.04 21.18
N ALA A 118 -10.01 -6.71 20.73
CA ALA A 118 -11.31 -6.70 21.41
C ALA A 118 -11.20 -7.18 22.87
N LYS A 119 -10.44 -8.26 23.12
CA LYS A 119 -10.16 -8.76 24.49
C LYS A 119 -9.41 -7.77 25.38
N ASN A 120 -8.71 -6.79 24.78
CA ASN A 120 -7.99 -5.74 25.47
C ASN A 120 -8.77 -4.41 25.50
N GLY A 121 -10.11 -4.46 25.36
CA GLY A 121 -10.99 -3.29 25.45
C GLY A 121 -10.86 -2.32 24.27
N CYS A 122 -10.37 -2.81 23.13
CA CYS A 122 -10.27 -2.04 21.89
C CYS A 122 -11.37 -2.51 20.92
N ASP A 123 -12.47 -1.77 20.83
CA ASP A 123 -13.56 -2.09 19.91
C ASP A 123 -13.28 -1.56 18.49
N HIS A 124 -13.80 -2.26 17.47
CA HIS A 124 -13.85 -1.81 16.07
C HIS A 124 -12.52 -1.62 15.32
N TYR A 125 -11.45 -2.28 15.76
CA TYR A 125 -10.15 -2.28 15.05
C TYR A 125 -10.14 -3.31 13.92
N LEU A 126 -9.58 -2.92 12.77
CA LEU A 126 -9.66 -3.69 11.52
C LEU A 126 -11.12 -3.93 11.11
N SER A 127 -11.95 -2.90 11.28
CA SER A 127 -13.31 -2.82 10.74
C SER A 127 -13.30 -2.69 9.20
N GLN A 128 -14.47 -2.77 8.56
CA GLN A 128 -14.60 -2.52 7.12
C GLN A 128 -13.99 -1.18 6.70
N TYR A 129 -14.20 -0.13 7.52
CA TYR A 129 -13.59 1.18 7.32
C TYR A 129 -12.05 1.13 7.36
N ASN A 130 -11.46 0.50 8.38
CA ASN A 130 -10.01 0.39 8.47
C ASN A 130 -9.42 -0.44 7.32
N MET A 131 -10.09 -1.53 6.96
CA MET A 131 -9.65 -2.43 5.89
C MET A 131 -9.59 -1.69 4.54
N VAL A 132 -10.63 -0.93 4.19
CA VAL A 132 -10.64 -0.17 2.93
C VAL A 132 -9.66 1.00 2.94
N LEU A 133 -9.49 1.66 4.10
CA LEU A 133 -8.50 2.72 4.26
C LEU A 133 -7.08 2.20 3.98
N VAL A 134 -6.70 1.08 4.60
CA VAL A 134 -5.39 0.44 4.37
C VAL A 134 -5.26 -0.12 2.95
N GLN A 135 -6.32 -0.71 2.40
CA GLN A 135 -6.34 -1.18 1.01
C GLN A 135 -6.01 -0.02 0.05
N SER A 136 -6.59 1.16 0.29
CA SER A 136 -6.37 2.33 -0.56
C SER A 136 -4.89 2.74 -0.65
N ALA A 137 -4.11 2.57 0.41
CA ALA A 137 -2.68 2.91 0.44
C ALA A 137 -1.85 2.11 -0.59
N PHE A 138 -2.31 0.93 -1.01
CA PHE A 138 -1.59 0.11 -1.99
C PHE A 138 -1.74 0.57 -3.45
N PHE A 139 -2.76 1.38 -3.76
CA PHE A 139 -3.00 1.87 -5.12
C PHE A 139 -3.13 3.40 -5.22
N ALA A 140 -3.39 4.12 -4.13
CA ALA A 140 -3.62 5.56 -4.12
C ALA A 140 -2.48 6.36 -4.76
N PHE A 141 -1.22 6.01 -4.43
CA PHE A 141 -0.06 6.72 -4.96
C PHE A 141 0.15 6.46 -6.46
N PRO A 142 0.18 5.21 -6.94
CA PRO A 142 0.18 4.93 -8.36
C PRO A 142 -1.01 5.57 -9.10
N LEU A 143 -2.20 5.62 -8.49
CA LEU A 143 -3.40 6.19 -9.09
C LEU A 143 -3.33 7.72 -9.24
N MET A 144 -2.89 8.43 -8.19
CA MET A 144 -2.93 9.89 -8.18
C MET A 144 -1.64 10.55 -8.68
N ASN A 145 -0.50 9.86 -8.66
CA ASN A 145 0.83 10.46 -8.84
C ASN A 145 1.72 9.65 -9.80
N THR A 146 1.14 9.03 -10.84
CA THR A 146 1.84 8.17 -11.81
C THR A 146 3.20 8.72 -12.23
N GLN A 147 3.21 9.95 -12.75
CA GLN A 147 4.42 10.55 -13.30
C GLN A 147 5.52 10.76 -12.26
N GLN A 148 5.16 11.12 -11.02
CA GLN A 148 6.11 11.39 -9.95
C GLN A 148 6.74 10.12 -9.39
N PHE A 149 6.12 8.96 -9.62
CA PHE A 149 6.69 7.64 -9.37
C PHE A 149 7.31 6.99 -10.62
N GLY A 150 7.41 7.73 -11.72
CA GLY A 150 8.00 7.25 -12.98
C GLY A 150 7.13 6.24 -13.74
N ILE A 151 5.83 6.22 -13.48
CA ILE A 151 4.87 5.36 -14.18
C ILE A 151 4.35 6.10 -15.41
N GLN A 152 4.47 5.46 -16.57
CA GLN A 152 3.78 5.84 -17.81
C GLN A 152 2.73 4.77 -18.13
N CYS A 153 1.47 5.17 -18.20
CA CYS A 153 0.36 4.26 -18.44
C CYS A 153 -0.86 5.01 -19.00
N SER A 154 -1.82 4.25 -19.53
CA SER A 154 -3.13 4.77 -19.92
C SER A 154 -4.09 4.78 -18.73
N ASN A 155 -5.16 5.58 -18.81
CA ASN A 155 -6.25 5.52 -17.84
C ASN A 155 -6.90 4.12 -17.76
N ALA A 156 -6.99 3.41 -18.88
CA ALA A 156 -7.51 2.04 -18.90
C ALA A 156 -6.63 1.09 -18.08
N SER A 157 -5.30 1.23 -18.18
CA SER A 157 -4.37 0.40 -17.39
C SER A 157 -4.44 0.70 -15.89
N LEU A 158 -4.70 1.97 -15.50
CA LEU A 158 -4.94 2.33 -14.10
C LEU A 158 -6.27 1.78 -13.59
N ASP A 159 -7.32 1.83 -14.42
CA ASP A 159 -8.62 1.27 -14.08
C ASP A 159 -8.57 -0.26 -13.96
N ASP A 160 -7.80 -0.95 -14.80
CA ASP A 160 -7.48 -2.37 -14.64
C ASP A 160 -6.75 -2.63 -13.30
N TYR A 161 -5.80 -1.76 -12.89
CA TYR A 161 -5.10 -1.89 -11.61
C TYR A 161 -6.00 -1.64 -10.40
N VAL A 162 -6.92 -0.67 -10.47
CA VAL A 162 -7.95 -0.46 -9.44
C VAL A 162 -8.87 -1.67 -9.36
N TYR A 163 -9.25 -2.26 -10.50
CA TYR A 163 -10.09 -3.46 -10.54
C TYR A 163 -9.41 -4.70 -9.95
N PHE A 164 -8.08 -4.82 -10.09
CA PHE A 164 -7.32 -5.81 -9.34
C PHE A 164 -7.51 -5.63 -7.82
N TRP A 165 -7.38 -4.41 -7.31
CA TRP A 165 -7.60 -4.14 -5.90
C TRP A 165 -9.05 -4.34 -5.46
N TYR A 166 -10.05 -4.14 -6.33
CA TYR A 166 -11.42 -4.55 -6.06
C TYR A 166 -11.51 -6.05 -5.74
N GLY A 167 -10.95 -6.91 -6.60
CA GLY A 167 -10.93 -8.36 -6.39
C GLY A 167 -10.16 -8.79 -5.13
N ILE A 168 -9.01 -8.17 -4.86
CA ILE A 168 -8.25 -8.45 -3.62
C ILE A 168 -9.02 -8.00 -2.38
N GLY A 169 -9.67 -6.84 -2.41
CA GLY A 169 -10.50 -6.37 -1.30
C GLY A 169 -11.64 -7.34 -1.00
N HIS A 170 -12.35 -7.80 -2.03
CA HIS A 170 -13.37 -8.85 -1.91
C HIS A 170 -12.83 -10.12 -1.27
N LEU A 171 -11.70 -10.63 -1.77
CA LEU A 171 -11.06 -11.83 -1.25
C LEU A 171 -10.56 -11.70 0.20
N LEU A 172 -10.24 -10.48 0.65
CA LEU A 172 -9.88 -10.17 2.03
C LEU A 172 -11.09 -9.94 2.94
N GLY A 173 -12.32 -10.07 2.41
CA GLY A 173 -13.57 -9.96 3.16
C GLY A 173 -14.17 -8.55 3.22
N ILE A 174 -13.68 -7.60 2.41
CA ILE A 174 -14.27 -6.26 2.33
C ILE A 174 -15.57 -6.33 1.54
N ASP A 175 -16.68 -5.94 2.17
CA ASP A 175 -18.00 -5.90 1.54
C ASP A 175 -17.98 -4.96 0.33
N ALA A 176 -18.63 -5.34 -0.76
CA ALA A 176 -18.74 -4.54 -1.97
C ALA A 176 -19.27 -3.13 -1.71
N LYS A 177 -20.16 -2.92 -0.72
CA LYS A 177 -20.66 -1.57 -0.37
C LYS A 177 -19.58 -0.66 0.22
N TYR A 178 -18.56 -1.23 0.85
CA TYR A 178 -17.43 -0.51 1.46
C TYR A 178 -16.21 -0.45 0.56
N ASN A 179 -16.02 -1.42 -0.34
CA ASN A 179 -14.88 -1.49 -1.23
C ASN A 179 -14.88 -0.31 -2.23
N VAL A 180 -13.96 0.65 -2.03
CA VAL A 180 -13.86 1.89 -2.84
C VAL A 180 -13.44 1.65 -4.29
N CYS A 181 -13.00 0.44 -4.62
CA CYS A 181 -12.66 0.05 -5.99
C CYS A 181 -13.87 -0.56 -6.74
N SER A 182 -14.99 -0.83 -6.05
CA SER A 182 -16.14 -1.56 -6.61
C SER A 182 -16.84 -0.84 -7.76
N ARG A 183 -16.80 0.50 -7.80
CA ARG A 183 -17.38 1.31 -8.88
C ARG A 183 -16.32 1.93 -9.81
N GLY A 184 -15.14 1.30 -9.88
CA GLY A 184 -14.07 1.66 -10.81
C GLY A 184 -13.21 2.84 -10.37
N MET A 185 -12.29 3.24 -11.26
CA MET A 185 -11.23 4.20 -10.97
C MET A 185 -11.72 5.56 -10.48
N ALA A 186 -12.83 6.08 -11.01
CA ALA A 186 -13.33 7.40 -10.64
C ALA A 186 -13.72 7.49 -9.16
N GLN A 187 -14.43 6.48 -8.65
CA GLN A 187 -14.79 6.38 -7.23
C GLN A 187 -13.53 6.23 -6.37
N ALA A 188 -12.63 5.32 -6.74
CA ALA A 188 -11.40 5.08 -6.01
C ALA A 188 -10.56 6.36 -5.91
N LYS A 189 -10.44 7.11 -7.02
CA LYS A 189 -9.70 8.37 -7.06
C LYS A 189 -10.34 9.43 -6.16
N TYR A 190 -11.66 9.62 -6.27
CA TYR A 190 -12.40 10.54 -5.42
C TYR A 190 -12.18 10.24 -3.93
N PHE A 191 -12.26 8.96 -3.54
CA PHE A 191 -11.99 8.56 -2.16
C PHE A 191 -10.56 8.89 -1.72
N CYS A 192 -9.56 8.56 -2.53
CA CYS A 192 -8.15 8.84 -2.21
C CYS A 192 -7.86 10.35 -2.09
N GLU A 193 -8.53 11.19 -2.88
CA GLU A 193 -8.43 12.65 -2.81
C GLU A 193 -9.02 13.20 -1.51
N ASN A 194 -10.22 12.74 -1.10
CA ASN A 194 -10.82 13.14 0.17
C ASN A 194 -9.96 12.70 1.37
N ILE A 195 -9.51 11.45 1.42
CA ILE A 195 -8.64 10.97 2.51
C ILE A 195 -7.34 11.78 2.59
N ARG A 196 -6.76 12.13 1.44
CA ARG A 196 -5.56 12.98 1.37
C ARG A 196 -5.82 14.34 2.01
N ASP A 197 -6.89 15.01 1.61
CA ASP A 197 -7.15 16.41 1.97
C ASP A 197 -7.73 16.55 3.38
N GLU A 198 -8.61 15.65 3.79
CA GLU A 198 -9.32 15.70 5.07
C GLU A 198 -8.57 15.02 6.21
N VAL A 199 -7.72 14.04 5.91
CA VAL A 199 -7.06 13.22 6.94
C VAL A 199 -5.54 13.31 6.87
N VAL A 200 -4.93 12.94 5.73
CA VAL A 200 -3.47 12.79 5.66
C VAL A 200 -2.76 14.14 5.82
N ILE A 201 -3.14 15.15 5.03
CA ILE A 201 -2.49 16.48 5.09
C ILE A 201 -2.61 17.11 6.48
N PRO A 202 -3.80 17.17 7.13
CA PRO A 202 -3.93 17.72 8.48
C PRO A 202 -3.08 16.98 9.52
N ASN A 203 -3.11 15.64 9.54
CA ASN A 203 -2.37 14.86 10.53
C ASN A 203 -0.84 14.92 10.34
N LEU A 204 -0.36 15.20 9.12
CA LEU A 204 1.07 15.38 8.85
C LEU A 204 1.61 16.76 9.25
N LYS A 205 0.75 17.76 9.50
CA LYS A 205 1.19 19.07 10.01
C LYS A 205 1.71 18.97 11.44
N ASN A 206 1.12 18.07 12.25
CA ASN A 206 1.53 17.81 13.62
C ASN A 206 1.53 16.29 13.93
N PRO A 207 2.48 15.51 13.39
CA PRO A 207 2.54 14.07 13.63
C PRO A 207 2.86 13.77 15.10
N SER A 208 2.27 12.69 15.63
CA SER A 208 2.53 12.23 17.00
C SER A 208 3.95 11.72 17.21
N GLU A 209 4.39 11.61 18.47
CA GLU A 209 5.70 11.01 18.79
C GLU A 209 5.77 9.55 18.32
N ASP A 210 4.68 8.80 18.47
CA ASP A 210 4.58 7.41 18.01
C ASP A 210 4.70 7.31 16.49
N PHE A 211 4.17 8.27 15.73
CA PHE A 211 4.41 8.36 14.29
C PHE A 211 5.91 8.41 14.00
N TYR A 212 6.66 9.28 14.68
CA TYR A 212 8.10 9.41 14.46
C TYR A 212 8.86 8.16 14.89
N LYS A 213 8.51 7.57 16.04
CA LYS A 213 9.13 6.34 16.54
C LYS A 213 8.98 5.19 15.55
N MET A 214 7.75 4.95 15.09
CA MET A 214 7.42 3.87 14.17
C MET A 214 8.01 4.12 12.77
N SER A 215 7.86 5.33 12.23
CA SER A 215 8.40 5.66 10.90
C SER A 215 9.93 5.59 10.88
N ASN A 216 10.62 6.01 11.94
CA ASN A 216 12.07 5.85 12.07
C ASN A 216 12.49 4.37 12.09
N ALA A 217 11.79 3.51 12.85
CA ALA A 217 12.07 2.08 12.85
C ALA A 217 11.96 1.49 11.43
N ILE A 218 10.90 1.86 10.68
CA ILE A 218 10.71 1.44 9.29
C ILE A 218 11.87 1.91 8.41
N ILE A 219 12.13 3.22 8.40
CA ILE A 219 13.13 3.83 7.52
C ILE A 219 14.53 3.28 7.81
N VAL A 220 14.93 3.18 9.08
CA VAL A 220 16.23 2.61 9.46
C VAL A 220 16.32 1.15 9.05
N GLY A 221 15.25 0.37 9.20
CA GLY A 221 15.19 -1.03 8.78
C GLY A 221 15.41 -1.23 7.28
N TRP A 222 14.95 -0.28 6.46
CA TRP A 222 15.07 -0.33 5.00
C TRP A 222 16.27 0.42 4.42
N ASN A 223 16.82 1.40 5.14
CA ASN A 223 17.90 2.26 4.64
C ASN A 223 19.21 1.51 4.35
N ARG A 224 19.40 0.30 4.89
CA ARG A 224 20.49 -0.59 4.46
C ARG A 224 20.38 -0.97 2.97
N TYR A 225 19.18 -1.13 2.46
CA TYR A 225 18.88 -1.49 1.06
C TYR A 225 18.62 -0.27 0.18
N LEU A 226 18.13 0.83 0.79
CA LEU A 226 17.92 2.11 0.11
C LEU A 226 19.12 3.04 0.21
N HIS A 227 20.28 2.55 0.66
CA HIS A 227 21.53 3.32 0.77
C HIS A 227 21.38 4.67 1.51
N ASN A 228 20.61 4.71 2.61
CA ASN A 228 20.33 5.92 3.40
C ASN A 228 19.69 7.09 2.64
N THR A 229 19.06 6.81 1.49
CA THR A 229 18.44 7.83 0.62
C THR A 229 17.02 8.25 1.04
N VAL A 230 16.46 7.65 2.10
CA VAL A 230 15.12 7.99 2.61
C VAL A 230 15.17 8.44 4.07
N SER A 231 14.35 9.43 4.42
CA SER A 231 14.17 9.96 5.77
C SER A 231 12.72 10.40 5.97
N VAL A 232 12.26 10.51 7.23
CA VAL A 232 10.89 10.99 7.54
C VAL A 232 10.66 12.41 6.99
N PRO A 233 11.56 13.40 7.22
CA PRO A 233 11.36 14.75 6.68
C PRO A 233 11.27 14.76 5.16
N TYR A 234 12.08 13.95 4.47
CA TYR A 234 12.03 13.84 3.01
C TYR A 234 10.68 13.29 2.53
N VAL A 235 10.19 12.19 3.11
CA VAL A 235 8.92 11.57 2.67
C VAL A 235 7.74 12.51 2.89
N ILE A 236 7.67 13.18 4.04
CA ILE A 236 6.62 14.18 4.33
C ILE A 236 6.69 15.34 3.33
N ALA A 237 7.89 15.90 3.10
CA ALA A 237 8.07 17.01 2.17
C ALA A 237 7.80 16.63 0.72
N PHE A 238 8.14 15.40 0.31
CA PHE A 238 7.80 14.87 -1.00
C PHE A 238 6.27 14.84 -1.15
N PHE A 239 5.56 14.27 -0.18
CA PHE A 239 4.09 14.19 -0.23
C PHE A 239 3.41 15.56 -0.22
N LEU A 240 3.80 16.47 0.68
CA LEU A 240 3.19 17.80 0.74
C LEU A 240 3.41 18.59 -0.56
N LYS A 241 4.58 18.44 -1.21
CA LYS A 241 4.81 19.04 -2.54
C LYS A 241 3.93 18.45 -3.63
N LEU A 242 3.60 17.16 -3.59
CA LEU A 242 2.67 16.54 -4.56
C LEU A 242 1.26 17.12 -4.45
N THR A 243 0.90 17.63 -3.28
CA THR A 243 -0.45 18.09 -2.95
C THR A 243 -0.56 19.61 -2.93
N ASN A 244 0.46 20.33 -3.39
CA ASN A 244 0.61 21.78 -3.26
C ASN A 244 0.46 22.28 -1.81
N GLY A 245 0.70 21.41 -0.83
CA GLY A 245 0.70 21.75 0.59
C GLY A 245 1.98 22.45 1.01
N GLU A 246 1.88 23.29 2.04
CA GLU A 246 3.04 23.92 2.66
C GLU A 246 3.92 22.88 3.34
N SER A 247 5.21 22.88 3.00
CA SER A 247 6.20 21.99 3.58
C SER A 247 7.30 22.79 4.25
N LYS A 248 7.75 22.35 5.44
CA LYS A 248 8.93 22.92 6.08
C LYS A 248 10.13 22.81 5.15
N ARG A 249 11.01 23.81 5.19
CA ARG A 249 12.25 23.80 4.41
C ARG A 249 13.08 22.57 4.80
N LEU A 250 13.43 21.75 3.81
CA LEU A 250 14.30 20.60 4.01
C LEU A 250 15.71 21.04 4.39
N GLY A 251 16.35 20.29 5.29
CA GLY A 251 17.79 20.39 5.52
C GLY A 251 18.58 19.99 4.28
N PHE A 252 19.86 20.36 4.23
CA PHE A 252 20.73 20.13 3.06
C PHE A 252 20.78 18.65 2.62
N VAL A 253 20.88 17.71 3.56
CA VAL A 253 20.93 16.27 3.26
C VAL A 253 19.60 15.77 2.67
N ASP A 254 18.46 16.20 3.21
CA ASP A 254 17.15 15.82 2.68
C ASP A 254 16.84 16.47 1.33
N MET A 255 17.40 17.65 1.07
CA MET A 255 17.37 18.27 -0.25
C MET A 255 18.12 17.42 -1.28
N ILE A 256 19.30 16.88 -0.93
CA ILE A 256 20.04 15.95 -1.81
C ILE A 256 19.23 14.67 -2.05
N ARG A 257 18.64 14.07 -0.99
CA ARG A 257 17.74 12.91 -1.12
C ARG A 257 16.60 13.18 -2.09
N SER A 258 15.98 14.36 -1.98
CA SER A 258 14.90 14.79 -2.88
C SER A 258 15.35 14.95 -4.33
N ILE A 259 16.55 15.48 -4.59
CA ILE A 259 17.11 15.54 -5.95
C ILE A 259 17.38 14.13 -6.47
N PHE A 260 18.04 13.28 -5.68
CA PHE A 260 18.33 11.89 -6.04
C PHE A 260 17.09 11.13 -6.49
N TRP A 261 16.04 11.10 -5.67
CA TRP A 261 14.80 10.38 -6.02
C TRP A 261 14.07 10.97 -7.22
N ARG A 262 14.08 12.29 -7.40
CA ARG A 262 13.52 12.91 -8.62
C ARG A 262 14.25 12.44 -9.88
N LEU A 263 15.58 12.32 -9.82
CA LEU A 263 16.38 11.79 -10.93
C LEU A 263 16.08 10.31 -11.18
N ILE A 264 15.98 9.50 -10.13
CA ILE A 264 15.61 8.07 -10.24
C ILE A 264 14.24 7.92 -10.90
N PHE A 265 13.22 8.62 -10.43
CA PHE A 265 11.88 8.55 -11.01
C PHE A 265 11.83 9.07 -12.44
N ALA A 266 12.56 10.15 -12.76
CA ALA A 266 12.68 10.63 -14.13
C ALA A 266 13.37 9.62 -15.06
N ALA A 267 14.41 8.93 -14.58
CA ALA A 267 15.09 7.88 -15.34
C ALA A 267 14.18 6.66 -15.55
N VAL A 268 13.50 6.18 -14.50
CA VAL A 268 12.51 5.08 -14.60
C VAL A 268 11.39 5.43 -15.58
N ARG A 269 10.94 6.69 -15.59
CA ARG A 269 9.90 7.17 -16.49
C ARG A 269 10.31 7.15 -17.96
N ASN A 270 11.53 7.60 -18.25
CA ASN A 270 11.94 7.92 -19.62
C ASN A 270 12.88 6.88 -20.24
N MET A 271 13.46 5.97 -19.45
CA MET A 271 14.42 4.98 -19.91
C MET A 271 13.90 3.56 -19.63
N LEU A 272 13.34 2.92 -20.66
CA LEU A 272 12.74 1.58 -20.53
C LEU A 272 13.74 0.54 -20.01
N SER A 273 15.01 0.62 -20.41
CA SER A 273 16.07 -0.27 -19.90
C SER A 273 16.30 -0.10 -18.40
N PHE A 274 16.28 1.14 -17.90
CA PHE A 274 16.45 1.46 -16.49
C PHE A 274 15.25 0.97 -15.67
N LYS A 275 14.03 1.18 -16.16
CA LYS A 275 12.80 0.63 -15.57
C LYS A 275 12.86 -0.90 -15.48
N LYS A 276 13.19 -1.58 -16.58
CA LYS A 276 13.34 -3.04 -16.63
C LYS A 276 14.41 -3.53 -15.65
N PHE A 277 15.53 -2.82 -15.54
CA PHE A 277 16.60 -3.17 -14.60
C PHE A 277 16.09 -3.25 -13.16
N PHE A 278 15.40 -2.21 -12.66
CA PHE A 278 14.88 -2.23 -11.29
C PHE A 278 13.80 -3.30 -11.07
N ASN A 279 12.88 -3.47 -12.01
CA ASN A 279 11.85 -4.50 -11.90
C ASN A 279 12.49 -5.90 -11.83
N VAL A 280 13.41 -6.22 -12.75
CA VAL A 280 14.11 -7.52 -12.77
C VAL A 280 14.97 -7.71 -11.53
N ALA A 281 15.60 -6.66 -11.00
CA ALA A 281 16.37 -6.73 -9.77
C ALA A 281 15.50 -7.17 -8.58
N ILE A 282 14.29 -6.60 -8.45
CA ILE A 282 13.33 -6.99 -7.40
C ILE A 282 12.82 -8.42 -7.65
N GLU A 283 12.43 -8.76 -8.88
CA GLU A 283 11.98 -10.11 -9.22
C GLU A 283 13.03 -11.17 -8.84
N ARG A 284 14.31 -10.94 -9.18
CA ARG A 284 15.42 -11.84 -8.82
C ARG A 284 15.66 -11.91 -7.32
N GLN A 285 15.66 -10.77 -6.63
CA GLN A 285 15.89 -10.71 -5.19
C GLN A 285 14.85 -11.53 -4.41
N PHE A 286 13.61 -11.57 -4.90
CA PHE A 286 12.49 -12.24 -4.23
C PHE A 286 12.05 -13.55 -4.88
N GLY A 287 12.74 -14.00 -5.94
CA GLY A 287 12.39 -15.23 -6.67
C GLY A 287 11.01 -15.20 -7.30
N LEU A 288 10.55 -14.03 -7.76
CA LEU A 288 9.21 -13.87 -8.32
C LEU A 288 9.13 -14.44 -9.73
N SER A 289 8.12 -15.28 -9.99
CA SER A 289 7.82 -15.84 -11.30
C SER A 289 6.36 -15.57 -11.64
N PHE A 290 6.12 -14.87 -12.74
CA PHE A 290 4.78 -14.41 -13.09
C PHE A 290 4.00 -15.52 -13.78
N SER A 291 2.94 -16.02 -13.12
CA SER A 291 1.98 -16.93 -13.74
C SER A 291 1.01 -16.13 -14.61
N LYS A 292 0.97 -16.46 -15.91
CA LYS A 292 0.01 -15.88 -16.84
C LYS A 292 -1.39 -16.39 -16.57
#